data_AF-A0A383EHB5-F1
#
_entry.id   AF-A0A383EHB5-F1
#
_cell.length_a   1.000
_cell.length_b   1.000
_cell.length_c   1.000
_cell.angle_alpha   90.00
_cell.angle_beta   90.00
_cell.angle_gamma   90.00
#
_symmetry.space_group_name_H-M   'P 1'
#
loop_
_entity.id
_entity.type
_entity.pdbx_description
1 polymer ?
#
loop_
_entity_poly.entity_id
_entity_poly.type
_entity_poly.pdbx_seq_one_letter_code
_entity_poly.pdbx_strand_id
1 'polypeptide(L)'
;KIKYNINKKKDIYDFLTLINFDNNPIKIKLINYSKEKNKKSNLKLKGSYNKSKVKFNEITYNEDQNFFELKDLIFNNNFKIVDLNKIKVDYLNENNIKNEFTIKKDLTYYNLSGKSFDSYNFINNILLSDSDESFLDNFNLKDETVLNINLNKVLLDKENSSKNLYGKLTIKNNKVHNLNLTSVFDNNKKFELDVKTLKNNQKITSFYSDNAEPFVKHFKFIKGFKEGKI
;
A
#
# COMPACT_ATOMS: atom_id res chain seq x y z
N LYS A 1 -5.35 8.47 25.94
CA LYS A 1 -4.75 9.72 26.51
C LYS A 1 -3.98 10.43 25.40
N ILE A 2 -4.05 11.75 25.30
CA ILE A 2 -3.31 12.55 24.30
C ILE A 2 -2.33 13.46 25.04
N LYS A 3 -1.07 13.48 24.61
CA LYS A 3 -0.07 14.48 25.00
C LYS A 3 0.39 15.19 23.75
N TYR A 4 0.47 16.51 23.76
CA TYR A 4 0.92 17.27 22.61
C TYR A 4 1.80 18.44 23.05
N ASN A 5 2.70 18.83 22.15
CA ASN A 5 3.49 20.05 22.25
C ASN A 5 3.50 20.72 20.87
N ILE A 6 3.22 22.02 20.84
CA ILE A 6 3.22 22.84 19.63
C ILE A 6 4.09 24.07 19.90
N ASN A 7 5.09 24.28 19.04
CA ASN A 7 5.96 25.45 19.09
C ASN A 7 5.80 26.26 17.81
N LYS A 8 5.47 27.55 17.95
CA LYS A 8 5.34 28.47 16.83
C LYS A 8 6.63 29.27 16.64
N LYS A 9 7.21 29.21 15.44
CA LYS A 9 8.32 30.06 15.01
C LYS A 9 7.93 30.76 13.71
N LYS A 10 7.65 32.06 13.79
CA LYS A 10 7.07 32.83 12.67
C LYS A 10 5.79 32.15 12.17
N ASP A 11 5.75 31.70 10.91
CA ASP A 11 4.61 31.04 10.27
C ASP A 11 4.68 29.51 10.29
N ILE A 12 5.65 28.93 11.00
CA ILE A 12 5.84 27.48 11.12
C ILE A 12 5.42 27.03 12.51
N TYR A 13 4.59 25.98 12.56
CA TYR A 13 4.14 25.30 13.76
C TYR A 13 4.80 23.93 13.80
N ASP A 14 5.83 23.78 14.62
CA ASP A 14 6.42 22.48 14.92
C ASP A 14 5.54 21.76 15.94
N PHE A 15 5.25 20.49 15.73
CA PHE A 15 4.40 19.70 16.62
C PHE A 15 4.99 18.34 16.96
N LEU A 16 4.69 17.89 18.18
CA LEU A 16 4.86 16.52 18.64
C LEU A 16 3.59 16.10 19.37
N THR A 17 2.93 15.07 18.85
CA THR A 17 1.72 14.50 19.45
C THR A 17 1.95 13.03 19.75
N LEU A 18 1.63 12.61 20.97
CA LEU A 18 1.63 11.23 21.43
C LEU A 18 0.20 10.86 21.82
N ILE A 19 -0.36 9.88 21.13
CA ILE A 19 -1.72 9.37 21.35
C ILE A 19 -1.61 7.93 21.84
N ASN A 20 -2.25 7.65 22.96
CA ASN A 20 -2.44 6.31 23.47
C ASN A 20 -3.87 5.86 23.14
N PHE A 21 -3.98 4.73 22.45
CA PHE A 21 -5.22 4.12 21.96
C PHE A 21 -5.58 2.84 22.71
N ASP A 22 -5.08 2.65 23.95
CA ASP A 22 -5.24 1.42 24.70
C ASP A 22 -6.71 0.96 24.74
N ASN A 23 -7.62 1.90 25.02
CA ASN A 23 -9.06 1.64 25.16
C ASN A 23 -9.87 1.78 23.87
N ASN A 24 -9.21 1.99 22.72
CA ASN A 24 -9.86 2.25 21.44
C ASN A 24 -9.53 1.14 20.44
N PRO A 25 -10.53 0.57 19.73
CA PRO A 25 -10.25 -0.26 18.57
C PRO A 25 -9.73 0.61 17.41
N ILE A 26 -8.92 0.04 16.54
CA ILE A 26 -8.45 0.67 15.31
C ILE A 26 -8.73 -0.28 14.15
N LYS A 27 -9.20 0.25 13.02
CA LYS A 27 -9.35 -0.52 11.78
C LYS A 27 -8.78 0.27 10.61
N ILE A 28 -7.87 -0.35 9.87
CA ILE A 28 -7.30 0.19 8.63
C ILE A 28 -7.68 -0.77 7.51
N LYS A 29 -8.85 -0.53 6.91
CA LYS A 29 -9.47 -1.43 5.92
C LYS A 29 -8.55 -1.73 4.74
N LEU A 30 -7.84 -0.74 4.23
CA LEU A 30 -6.99 -0.86 3.02
C LEU A 30 -5.93 -1.96 3.14
N ILE A 31 -5.41 -2.19 4.35
CA ILE A 31 -4.36 -3.17 4.63
C ILE A 31 -4.86 -4.32 5.52
N ASN A 32 -6.18 -4.46 5.65
CA ASN A 32 -6.81 -5.48 6.47
C ASN A 32 -6.30 -5.53 7.92
N TYR A 33 -5.90 -4.39 8.50
CA TYR A 33 -5.39 -4.35 9.86
C TYR A 33 -6.52 -3.98 10.83
N SER A 34 -6.58 -4.69 11.95
CA SER A 34 -7.37 -4.25 13.09
C SER A 34 -6.64 -4.45 14.41
N LYS A 35 -7.03 -3.64 15.37
CA LYS A 35 -6.59 -3.66 16.75
C LYS A 35 -7.81 -3.69 17.65
N GLU A 36 -7.85 -4.65 18.56
CA GLU A 36 -8.95 -4.82 19.50
C GLU A 36 -8.91 -3.79 20.64
N LYS A 37 -10.03 -3.65 21.35
CA LYS A 37 -10.08 -2.82 22.56
C LYS A 37 -9.14 -3.39 23.64
N ASN A 38 -8.60 -2.51 24.48
CA ASN A 38 -7.77 -2.84 25.65
C ASN A 38 -6.37 -3.41 25.35
N LYS A 39 -5.96 -3.50 24.08
CA LYS A 39 -4.54 -3.73 23.75
C LYS A 39 -3.74 -2.43 23.78
N LYS A 40 -2.54 -2.47 24.35
CA LYS A 40 -1.70 -1.28 24.47
C LYS A 40 -1.23 -0.83 23.10
N SER A 41 -1.48 0.44 22.76
CA SER A 41 -0.99 0.98 21.51
C SER A 41 -0.72 2.48 21.58
N ASN A 42 0.30 2.89 20.83
CA ASN A 42 0.76 4.26 20.78
C ASN A 42 0.94 4.73 19.35
N LEU A 43 0.53 5.97 19.10
CA LEU A 43 0.79 6.70 17.87
C LEU A 43 1.60 7.95 18.24
N LYS A 44 2.74 8.12 17.58
CA LYS A 44 3.56 9.32 17.65
C LYS A 44 3.51 10.03 16.30
N LEU A 45 3.20 11.31 16.34
CA LEU A 45 3.21 12.22 15.20
C LEU A 45 4.19 13.33 15.50
N LYS A 46 5.25 13.44 14.69
CA LYS A 46 6.22 14.53 14.79
C LYS A 46 6.32 15.21 13.43
N GLY A 47 6.19 16.52 13.41
CA GLY A 47 6.16 17.24 12.16
C GLY A 47 6.16 18.75 12.32
N SER A 48 5.90 19.40 11.20
CA SER A 48 5.69 20.83 11.12
C SER A 48 4.57 21.18 10.14
N TYR A 49 3.92 22.29 10.39
CA TYR A 49 2.86 22.83 9.57
C TYR A 49 3.14 24.29 9.24
N ASN A 50 2.85 24.68 8.01
CA ASN A 50 2.67 26.07 7.61
C ASN A 50 1.50 26.15 6.62
N LYS A 51 1.11 27.35 6.20
CA LYS A 51 -0.04 27.55 5.29
C LYS A 51 0.05 26.79 3.96
N SER A 52 1.24 26.39 3.51
CA SER A 52 1.41 25.72 2.20
C SER A 52 1.55 24.20 2.28
N LYS A 53 1.95 23.64 3.43
CA LYS A 53 2.18 22.21 3.59
C LYS A 53 2.11 21.72 5.03
N VAL A 54 1.79 20.44 5.18
CA VAL A 54 2.00 19.65 6.40
C VAL A 54 3.14 18.68 6.13
N LYS A 55 4.18 18.70 6.96
CA LYS A 55 5.27 17.71 6.92
C LYS A 55 5.22 16.88 8.20
N PHE A 56 5.07 15.57 8.06
CA PHE A 56 5.36 14.63 9.13
C PHE A 56 6.80 14.13 8.96
N ASN A 57 7.70 14.55 9.84
CA ASN A 57 9.04 13.99 9.90
C ASN A 57 9.00 12.51 10.31
N GLU A 58 8.09 12.16 11.22
CA GLU A 58 7.94 10.83 11.76
C GLU A 58 6.48 10.57 12.13
N ILE A 59 5.94 9.46 11.63
CA ILE A 59 4.72 8.83 12.13
C ILE A 59 5.12 7.43 12.56
N THR A 60 4.92 7.10 13.84
CA THR A 60 5.13 5.73 14.32
C THR A 60 3.89 5.25 15.06
N TYR A 61 3.43 4.06 14.72
CA TYR A 61 2.37 3.38 15.43
C TYR A 61 2.86 1.99 15.85
N ASN A 62 2.64 1.66 17.13
CA ASN A 62 3.02 0.39 17.71
C ASN A 62 1.84 -0.20 18.50
N GLU A 63 1.62 -1.49 18.35
CA GLU A 63 0.70 -2.30 19.15
C GLU A 63 1.25 -3.72 19.27
N ASP A 64 1.60 -4.15 20.48
CA ASP A 64 2.28 -5.42 20.72
C ASP A 64 3.50 -5.63 19.80
N GLN A 65 3.41 -6.55 18.83
CA GLN A 65 4.45 -6.82 17.83
C GLN A 65 4.21 -6.11 16.49
N ASN A 66 3.08 -5.42 16.32
CA ASN A 66 2.71 -4.71 15.11
C ASN A 66 3.33 -3.31 15.09
N PHE A 67 3.96 -2.97 13.97
CA PHE A 67 4.76 -1.77 13.78
C PHE A 67 4.47 -1.10 12.44
N PHE A 68 4.30 0.22 12.48
CA PHE A 68 4.16 1.06 11.29
C PHE A 68 5.02 2.31 11.47
N GLU A 69 5.87 2.61 10.50
CA GLU A 69 6.74 3.78 10.47
C GLU A 69 6.64 4.48 9.13
N LEU A 70 6.37 5.79 9.16
CA LEU A 70 6.48 6.66 8.00
C LEU A 70 7.48 7.78 8.32
N LYS A 71 8.35 8.10 7.36
CA LYS A 71 9.32 9.21 7.48
C LYS A 71 9.17 10.19 6.34
N ASP A 72 9.27 11.46 6.71
CA ASP A 72 9.20 12.62 5.81
C ASP A 72 8.01 12.55 4.83
N LEU A 73 6.81 12.27 5.36
CA LEU A 73 5.57 12.36 4.59
C LEU A 73 5.16 13.84 4.46
N ILE A 74 4.98 14.31 3.23
CA ILE A 74 4.66 15.70 2.94
C ILE A 74 3.33 15.78 2.19
N PHE A 75 2.42 16.58 2.73
CA PHE A 75 1.17 16.96 2.10
C PHE A 75 1.23 18.42 1.66
N ASN A 76 0.63 18.74 0.50
CA ASN A 76 0.34 20.12 0.13
C ASN A 76 -0.90 20.66 0.89
N ASN A 77 -1.24 21.91 0.64
CA ASN A 77 -2.43 22.58 1.17
C ASN A 77 -3.77 21.92 0.78
N ASN A 78 -3.80 21.12 -0.29
CA ASN A 78 -4.96 20.34 -0.70
C ASN A 78 -4.96 18.90 -0.11
N PHE A 79 -4.10 18.64 0.88
CA PHE A 79 -3.91 17.33 1.49
C PHE A 79 -3.56 16.20 0.51
N LYS A 80 -2.94 16.53 -0.63
CA LYS A 80 -2.35 15.55 -1.55
C LYS A 80 -0.92 15.26 -1.14
N ILE A 81 -0.53 13.99 -1.19
CA ILE A 81 0.82 13.53 -0.93
C ILE A 81 1.73 14.04 -2.05
N VAL A 82 2.70 14.88 -1.71
CA VAL A 82 3.70 15.39 -2.67
C VAL A 82 5.03 14.66 -2.56
N ASP A 83 5.36 14.14 -1.37
CA ASP A 83 6.59 13.36 -1.17
C ASP A 83 6.49 12.45 0.06
N LEU A 84 7.29 11.40 0.04
CA LEU A 84 7.45 10.44 1.14
C LEU A 84 8.83 9.80 1.06
N ASN A 85 9.58 9.79 2.15
CA ASN A 85 10.91 9.18 2.14
C ASN A 85 10.85 7.67 2.44
N LYS A 86 10.02 7.26 3.41
CA LYS A 86 9.97 5.86 3.83
C LYS A 86 8.60 5.47 4.39
N ILE A 87 8.17 4.26 4.06
CA ILE A 87 7.18 3.47 4.81
C ILE A 87 7.88 2.18 5.22
N LYS A 88 7.77 1.76 6.48
CA LYS A 88 8.13 0.42 6.93
C LYS A 88 6.98 -0.14 7.76
N VAL A 89 6.56 -1.34 7.44
CA VAL A 89 5.50 -2.03 8.17
C VAL A 89 5.94 -3.44 8.53
N ASP A 90 5.47 -3.89 9.69
CA ASP A 90 5.66 -5.23 10.19
C ASP A 90 4.46 -5.56 11.08
N TYR A 91 3.46 -6.25 10.54
CA TYR A 91 2.20 -6.51 11.25
C TYR A 91 1.53 -7.82 10.86
N LEU A 92 0.62 -8.29 11.72
CA LEU A 92 -0.37 -9.32 11.42
C LEU A 92 -1.69 -8.65 11.05
N ASN A 93 -2.28 -9.07 9.94
CA ASN A 93 -3.60 -8.59 9.54
C ASN A 93 -4.74 -9.36 10.25
N GLU A 94 -6.00 -9.03 9.95
CA GLU A 94 -7.20 -9.66 10.54
C GLU A 94 -7.24 -11.19 10.38
N ASN A 95 -6.53 -11.74 9.38
CA ASN A 95 -6.44 -13.18 9.13
C ASN A 95 -5.17 -13.83 9.71
N ASN A 96 -4.44 -13.14 10.61
CA ASN A 96 -3.14 -13.53 11.15
C ASN A 96 -2.06 -13.73 10.08
N ILE A 97 -2.16 -13.02 8.96
CA ILE A 97 -1.19 -13.10 7.87
C ILE A 97 -0.14 -12.02 8.07
N LYS A 98 1.12 -12.44 8.06
CA LYS A 98 2.27 -11.56 8.24
C LYS A 98 2.45 -10.67 7.01
N ASN A 99 2.66 -9.39 7.28
CA ASN A 99 2.96 -8.35 6.31
C ASN A 99 4.22 -7.62 6.77
N GLU A 100 5.31 -7.77 6.02
CA GLU A 100 6.60 -7.20 6.36
C GLU A 100 7.26 -6.66 5.10
N PHE A 101 7.19 -5.34 4.90
CA PHE A 101 7.79 -4.68 3.75
C PHE A 101 8.16 -3.23 4.05
N THR A 102 8.99 -2.66 3.19
CA THR A 102 9.44 -1.28 3.22
C THR A 102 9.29 -0.68 1.83
N ILE A 103 8.75 0.53 1.77
CA ILE A 103 8.85 1.40 0.59
C ILE A 103 9.85 2.50 0.96
N LYS A 104 10.93 2.63 0.21
CA LYS A 104 11.95 3.66 0.47
C LYS A 104 12.25 4.43 -0.81
N LYS A 105 12.25 5.75 -0.71
CA LYS A 105 12.72 6.64 -1.78
C LYS A 105 14.24 6.56 -1.88
N ASP A 106 14.73 6.45 -3.10
CA ASP A 106 16.14 6.51 -3.46
C ASP A 106 16.28 7.50 -4.62
N LEU A 107 16.77 8.71 -4.29
CA LEU A 107 16.85 9.85 -5.20
C LEU A 107 15.48 10.18 -5.84
N THR A 108 15.26 9.72 -7.07
CA THR A 108 14.08 10.02 -7.91
C THR A 108 13.11 8.85 -8.04
N TYR A 109 13.45 7.67 -7.52
CA TYR A 109 12.61 6.46 -7.59
C TYR A 109 12.34 5.89 -6.20
N TYR A 110 11.43 4.92 -6.15
CA TYR A 110 11.05 4.21 -4.95
C TYR A 110 11.38 2.73 -5.10
N ASN A 111 11.70 2.08 -3.99
CA ASN A 111 11.89 0.65 -3.92
C ASN A 111 10.92 0.08 -2.88
N LEU A 112 10.03 -0.81 -3.32
CA LEU A 112 9.25 -1.70 -2.47
C LEU A 112 10.03 -2.99 -2.30
N SER A 113 10.49 -3.27 -1.08
CA SER A 113 11.15 -4.52 -0.72
C SER A 113 10.53 -5.15 0.52
N GLY A 114 10.41 -6.48 0.58
CA GLY A 114 9.77 -7.11 1.74
C GLY A 114 9.78 -8.63 1.75
N LYS A 115 9.57 -9.20 2.93
CA LYS A 115 9.47 -10.66 3.12
C LYS A 115 8.10 -11.18 2.73
N SER A 116 7.04 -10.44 3.06
CA SER A 116 5.67 -10.92 2.88
C SER A 116 4.68 -9.77 2.70
N PHE A 117 3.67 -9.99 1.88
CA PHE A 117 2.54 -9.08 1.71
C PHE A 117 1.26 -9.85 1.37
N ASP A 118 0.18 -9.54 2.08
CA ASP A 118 -1.17 -9.98 1.71
C ASP A 118 -1.78 -9.00 0.71
N SER A 119 -1.77 -9.38 -0.57
CA SER A 119 -2.30 -8.55 -1.64
C SER A 119 -3.75 -8.87 -1.99
N TYR A 120 -4.40 -9.81 -1.30
CA TYR A 120 -5.72 -10.30 -1.67
C TYR A 120 -6.77 -9.18 -1.76
N ASN A 121 -6.81 -8.29 -0.77
CA ASN A 121 -7.72 -7.14 -0.79
C ASN A 121 -7.38 -6.15 -1.90
N PHE A 122 -6.10 -5.96 -2.23
CA PHE A 122 -5.69 -5.09 -3.34
C PHE A 122 -6.09 -5.67 -4.69
N ILE A 123 -5.87 -6.96 -4.92
CA ILE A 123 -6.28 -7.66 -6.14
C ILE A 123 -7.81 -7.57 -6.30
N ASN A 124 -8.55 -7.86 -5.24
CA ASN A 124 -10.01 -7.73 -5.23
C ASN A 124 -10.48 -6.33 -5.59
N ASN A 125 -9.90 -5.30 -4.99
CA ASN A 125 -10.28 -3.92 -5.27
C ASN A 125 -9.97 -3.53 -6.73
N ILE A 126 -8.86 -4.02 -7.31
CA ILE A 126 -8.53 -3.75 -8.71
C ILE A 126 -9.49 -4.48 -9.67
N LEU A 127 -9.86 -5.72 -9.36
CA LEU A 127 -10.68 -6.56 -10.26
C LEU A 127 -12.19 -6.29 -10.14
N LEU A 128 -12.67 -5.89 -8.96
CA LEU A 128 -14.09 -5.87 -8.63
C LEU A 128 -14.63 -4.51 -8.20
N SER A 129 -13.77 -3.48 -8.06
CA SER A 129 -14.28 -2.15 -7.70
C SER A 129 -14.98 -1.50 -8.90
N ASP A 130 -16.19 -1.00 -8.66
CA ASP A 130 -16.92 -0.15 -9.59
C ASP A 130 -16.50 1.33 -9.48
N SER A 131 -15.55 1.67 -8.59
CA SER A 131 -15.08 3.05 -8.41
C SER A 131 -14.04 3.45 -9.44
N ASP A 132 -14.24 4.60 -10.08
CA ASP A 132 -13.22 5.24 -10.92
C ASP A 132 -12.07 5.87 -10.10
N GLU A 133 -12.25 6.02 -8.79
CA GLU A 133 -11.23 6.60 -7.90
C GLU A 133 -10.01 5.68 -7.76
N SER A 134 -8.85 6.21 -8.07
CA SER A 134 -7.56 5.54 -7.94
C SER A 134 -6.90 5.92 -6.62
N PHE A 135 -6.19 4.97 -5.99
CA PHE A 135 -5.31 5.29 -4.86
C PHE A 135 -4.29 6.40 -5.20
N LEU A 136 -3.85 6.45 -6.47
CA LEU A 136 -2.91 7.46 -6.96
C LEU A 136 -3.51 8.87 -6.98
N ASP A 137 -4.84 9.02 -6.91
CA ASP A 137 -5.50 10.31 -6.83
C ASP A 137 -5.20 11.03 -5.51
N ASN A 138 -4.74 10.30 -4.48
CA ASN A 138 -4.27 10.90 -3.21
C ASN A 138 -2.93 11.61 -3.33
N PHE A 139 -2.23 11.44 -4.46
CA PHE A 139 -0.92 12.03 -4.68
C PHE A 139 -1.00 13.25 -5.59
N ASN A 140 0.10 14.00 -5.63
CA ASN A 140 0.33 15.08 -6.59
C ASN A 140 1.72 14.85 -7.24
N LEU A 141 1.84 13.73 -7.95
CA LEU A 141 3.05 13.34 -8.68
C LEU A 141 3.09 14.13 -9.99
N LYS A 142 3.85 15.22 -9.99
CA LYS A 142 4.00 16.10 -11.16
C LYS A 142 4.89 15.50 -12.24
N ASP A 143 5.84 14.67 -11.84
CA ASP A 143 6.84 14.07 -12.71
C ASP A 143 6.65 12.55 -12.81
N GLU A 144 7.43 11.93 -13.70
CA GLU A 144 7.55 10.49 -13.75
C GLU A 144 8.06 9.97 -12.40
N THR A 145 7.29 9.09 -11.77
CA THR A 145 7.67 8.38 -10.55
C THR A 145 7.82 6.91 -10.86
N VAL A 146 8.98 6.35 -10.53
CA VAL A 146 9.26 4.92 -10.69
C VAL A 146 9.20 4.23 -9.34
N LEU A 147 8.51 3.09 -9.27
CA LEU A 147 8.51 2.16 -8.15
C LEU A 147 9.04 0.80 -8.63
N ASN A 148 10.22 0.42 -8.13
CA ASN A 148 10.73 -0.94 -8.29
C ASN A 148 10.12 -1.83 -7.20
N ILE A 149 9.74 -3.05 -7.57
CA ILE A 149 9.02 -3.99 -6.72
C ILE A 149 9.86 -5.25 -6.57
N ASN A 150 10.05 -5.68 -5.31
CA ASN A 150 10.72 -6.92 -4.94
C ASN A 150 10.09 -7.48 -3.66
N LEU A 151 9.22 -8.47 -3.77
CA LEU A 151 8.61 -9.13 -2.61
C LEU A 151 8.89 -10.62 -2.64
N ASN A 152 9.43 -11.14 -1.53
CA ASN A 152 9.82 -12.55 -1.44
C ASN A 152 8.61 -13.48 -1.47
N LYS A 153 7.51 -13.09 -0.83
CA LYS A 153 6.25 -13.84 -0.79
C LYS A 153 5.06 -12.89 -0.89
N VAL A 154 4.09 -13.24 -1.72
CA VAL A 154 2.84 -12.50 -1.88
C VAL A 154 1.68 -13.47 -1.79
N LEU A 155 0.74 -13.20 -0.90
CA LEU A 155 -0.51 -13.96 -0.85
C LEU A 155 -1.46 -13.39 -1.91
N LEU A 156 -1.87 -14.24 -2.85
CA LEU A 156 -2.76 -13.86 -3.93
C LEU A 156 -4.22 -14.09 -3.57
N ASP A 157 -4.50 -15.14 -2.78
CA ASP A 157 -5.78 -15.44 -2.16
C ASP A 157 -5.61 -16.34 -0.93
N LYS A 158 -6.71 -16.83 -0.34
CA LYS A 158 -6.69 -17.67 0.87
C LYS A 158 -5.82 -18.94 0.78
N GLU A 159 -5.65 -19.50 -0.41
CA GLU A 159 -5.01 -20.79 -0.66
C GLU A 159 -3.76 -20.67 -1.53
N ASN A 160 -3.63 -19.57 -2.28
CA ASN A 160 -2.58 -19.41 -3.26
C ASN A 160 -1.61 -18.29 -2.87
N SER A 161 -0.33 -18.61 -2.94
CA SER A 161 0.76 -17.66 -2.78
C SER A 161 1.74 -17.75 -3.93
N SER A 162 2.45 -16.65 -4.15
CA SER A 162 3.59 -16.61 -5.04
C SER A 162 4.83 -16.13 -4.30
N LYS A 163 5.97 -16.40 -4.92
CA LYS A 163 7.29 -16.05 -4.46
C LYS A 163 7.95 -15.16 -5.49
N ASN A 164 8.91 -14.38 -5.04
CA ASN A 164 9.81 -13.61 -5.91
C ASN A 164 9.01 -12.71 -6.88
N LEU A 165 8.06 -11.92 -6.35
CA LEU A 165 7.36 -10.93 -7.16
C LEU A 165 8.32 -9.77 -7.44
N TYR A 166 8.71 -9.64 -8.70
CA TYR A 166 9.57 -8.57 -9.18
C TYR A 166 8.84 -7.71 -10.19
N GLY A 167 9.22 -6.44 -10.27
CA GLY A 167 8.72 -5.60 -11.34
C GLY A 167 9.07 -4.13 -11.22
N LYS A 168 8.48 -3.36 -12.13
CA LYS A 168 8.63 -1.93 -12.21
C LYS A 168 7.32 -1.29 -12.59
N LEU A 169 6.88 -0.34 -11.78
CA LEU A 169 5.74 0.52 -12.02
C LEU A 169 6.25 1.93 -12.34
N THR A 170 5.86 2.46 -13.49
CA THR A 170 6.08 3.86 -13.87
C THR A 170 4.75 4.60 -13.81
N ILE A 171 4.69 5.66 -13.01
CA ILE A 171 3.53 6.53 -12.82
C ILE A 171 3.84 7.88 -13.46
N LYS A 172 2.89 8.44 -14.21
CA LYS A 172 2.94 9.80 -14.76
C LYS A 172 1.61 10.48 -14.51
N ASN A 173 1.62 11.71 -13.99
CA ASN A 173 0.41 12.48 -13.71
C ASN A 173 -0.62 11.67 -12.90
N ASN A 174 -0.17 11.03 -11.82
CA ASN A 174 -0.97 10.13 -10.96
C ASN A 174 -1.61 8.93 -11.68
N LYS A 175 -1.18 8.57 -12.89
CA LYS A 175 -1.70 7.43 -13.64
C LYS A 175 -0.61 6.41 -13.92
N VAL A 176 -0.96 5.13 -13.86
CA VAL A 176 -0.09 4.04 -14.31
C VAL A 176 0.22 4.25 -15.78
N HIS A 177 1.49 4.56 -16.09
CA HIS A 177 1.97 4.67 -17.45
C HIS A 177 2.41 3.29 -17.94
N ASN A 178 3.33 2.64 -17.21
CA ASN A 178 3.79 1.29 -17.50
C ASN A 178 3.84 0.45 -16.21
N LEU A 179 3.58 -0.85 -16.31
CA LEU A 179 3.81 -1.85 -15.29
C LEU A 179 4.39 -3.08 -15.97
N ASN A 180 5.43 -3.67 -15.39
CA ASN A 180 5.81 -5.05 -15.64
C ASN A 180 5.94 -5.74 -14.28
N LEU A 181 5.33 -6.91 -14.12
CA LEU A 181 5.43 -7.76 -12.95
C LEU A 181 5.65 -9.20 -13.38
N THR A 182 6.50 -9.91 -12.67
CA THR A 182 6.71 -11.35 -12.82
C THR A 182 6.78 -12.02 -11.45
N SER A 183 6.29 -13.24 -11.33
CA SER A 183 6.36 -14.01 -10.08
C SER A 183 6.19 -15.50 -10.35
N VAL A 184 6.49 -16.31 -9.34
CA VAL A 184 6.48 -17.77 -9.40
C VAL A 184 5.61 -18.32 -8.28
N PHE A 185 4.66 -19.18 -8.59
CA PHE A 185 3.87 -19.92 -7.60
C PHE A 185 4.73 -20.93 -6.84
N ASP A 186 4.21 -21.48 -5.75
CA ASP A 186 4.89 -22.52 -4.96
C ASP A 186 5.24 -23.79 -5.76
N ASN A 187 4.48 -24.10 -6.81
CA ASN A 187 4.70 -25.23 -7.72
C ASN A 187 5.52 -24.86 -8.98
N ASN A 188 6.30 -23.78 -8.94
CA ASN A 188 7.18 -23.29 -10.02
C ASN A 188 6.49 -22.79 -11.30
N LYS A 189 5.15 -22.85 -11.36
CA LYS A 189 4.35 -22.14 -12.35
C LYS A 189 4.58 -20.64 -12.25
N LYS A 190 4.41 -19.90 -13.33
CA LYS A 190 4.69 -18.46 -13.39
C LYS A 190 3.45 -17.65 -13.72
N PHE A 191 3.51 -16.38 -13.38
CA PHE A 191 2.62 -15.37 -13.95
C PHE A 191 3.36 -14.08 -14.24
N GLU A 192 2.88 -13.35 -15.24
CA GLU A 192 3.40 -12.08 -15.69
C GLU A 192 2.25 -11.10 -15.96
N LEU A 193 2.44 -9.84 -15.59
CA LEU A 193 1.48 -8.76 -15.86
C LEU A 193 2.21 -7.59 -16.48
N ASP A 194 1.78 -7.20 -17.67
CA ASP A 194 2.23 -6.00 -18.36
C ASP A 194 1.06 -5.04 -18.53
N VAL A 195 1.28 -3.76 -18.20
CA VAL A 195 0.37 -2.67 -18.51
C VAL A 195 1.16 -1.59 -19.22
N LYS A 196 0.63 -1.07 -20.33
CA LYS A 196 1.27 0.01 -21.09
C LYS A 196 0.24 1.00 -21.58
N THR A 197 0.48 2.29 -21.31
CA THR A 197 -0.29 3.40 -21.86
C THR A 197 0.38 3.91 -23.13
N LEU A 198 -0.34 3.86 -24.24
CA LEU A 198 0.10 4.35 -25.54
C LEU A 198 0.00 5.89 -25.65
N LYS A 199 0.61 6.46 -26.70
CA LYS A 199 0.60 7.91 -26.95
C LYS A 199 -0.81 8.49 -27.13
N ASN A 200 -1.76 7.69 -27.63
CA ASN A 200 -3.17 8.05 -27.79
C ASN A 200 -4.01 7.79 -26.52
N ASN A 201 -3.36 7.60 -25.36
CA ASN A 201 -3.98 7.29 -24.07
C ASN A 201 -4.69 5.93 -23.98
N GLN A 202 -4.63 5.08 -25.01
CA GLN A 202 -5.11 3.70 -24.91
C GLN A 202 -4.22 2.90 -23.95
N LYS A 203 -4.82 2.01 -23.16
CA LYS A 203 -4.11 1.11 -22.25
C LYS A 203 -4.19 -0.31 -22.80
N ILE A 204 -3.03 -0.95 -22.91
CA ILE A 204 -2.90 -2.38 -23.18
C ILE A 204 -2.53 -3.05 -21.87
N THR A 205 -3.30 -4.08 -21.49
CA THR A 205 -3.00 -4.95 -20.36
C THR A 205 -2.85 -6.38 -20.88
N SER A 206 -1.69 -6.98 -20.63
CA SER A 206 -1.39 -8.37 -20.97
C SER A 206 -1.14 -9.13 -19.68
N PHE A 207 -1.87 -10.21 -19.46
CA PHE A 207 -1.71 -11.06 -18.29
C PHE A 207 -1.50 -12.50 -18.71
N TYR A 208 -0.40 -13.09 -18.28
CA TYR A 208 -0.05 -14.48 -18.50
C TYR A 208 -0.02 -15.21 -17.16
N SER A 209 -0.62 -16.41 -17.06
CA SER A 209 -0.54 -17.21 -15.85
C SER A 209 -0.68 -18.70 -16.14
N ASP A 210 0.28 -19.49 -15.65
CA ASP A 210 0.25 -20.96 -15.67
C ASP A 210 -0.77 -21.53 -14.66
N ASN A 211 -1.26 -20.69 -13.72
CA ASN A 211 -2.29 -21.00 -12.75
C ASN A 211 -3.27 -19.83 -12.64
N ALA A 212 -4.29 -19.80 -13.49
CA ALA A 212 -5.23 -18.69 -13.56
C ALA A 212 -6.22 -18.63 -12.39
N GLU A 213 -6.42 -19.73 -11.66
CA GLU A 213 -7.46 -19.86 -10.62
C GLU A 213 -7.48 -18.69 -9.60
N PRO A 214 -6.34 -18.25 -9.04
CA PRO A 214 -6.30 -17.18 -8.03
C PRO A 214 -6.82 -15.84 -8.54
N PHE A 215 -6.86 -15.64 -9.85
CA PHE A 215 -7.26 -14.37 -10.46
C PHE A 215 -8.67 -14.46 -11.06
N VAL A 216 -9.04 -15.60 -11.66
CA VAL A 216 -10.33 -15.73 -12.37
C VAL A 216 -11.50 -16.13 -11.47
N LYS A 217 -11.24 -16.76 -10.31
CA LYS A 217 -12.31 -17.18 -9.37
C LYS A 217 -13.13 -16.03 -8.78
N HIS A 218 -12.65 -14.81 -8.96
CA HIS A 218 -13.29 -13.58 -8.51
C HIS A 218 -14.51 -13.19 -9.35
N PHE A 219 -14.57 -13.63 -10.62
CA PHE A 219 -15.67 -13.30 -11.53
C PHE A 219 -16.92 -14.15 -11.22
N LYS A 220 -18.09 -13.49 -11.12
CA LYS A 220 -19.39 -14.12 -10.80
C LYS A 220 -19.71 -15.30 -11.73
N PHE A 221 -19.37 -15.18 -13.01
CA PHE A 221 -19.53 -16.26 -14.00
C PHE A 221 -18.83 -17.55 -13.57
N ILE A 222 -17.56 -17.47 -13.14
CA ILE A 222 -16.78 -18.65 -12.71
C ILE A 222 -17.34 -19.25 -11.41
N LYS A 223 -17.82 -18.43 -10.48
CA LYS A 223 -18.45 -18.90 -9.23
C LYS A 223 -19.71 -19.73 -9.50
N GLY A 224 -20.54 -19.29 -10.45
CA GLY A 224 -21.76 -19.99 -10.85
C GLY A 224 -21.54 -21.43 -11.31
N PHE A 225 -20.42 -21.73 -11.99
CA PHE A 225 -20.08 -23.11 -12.39
C PHE A 225 -19.52 -23.97 -11.24
N LYS A 226 -18.90 -23.36 -10.23
CA LYS A 226 -18.40 -24.09 -9.06
C LYS A 226 -19.51 -24.43 -8.08
N GLU A 227 -20.46 -23.51 -7.89
CA GLU A 227 -21.60 -23.66 -6.97
C GLU A 227 -22.78 -24.38 -7.61
N GLY A 228 -22.94 -24.23 -8.94
CA GLY A 228 -23.89 -25.02 -9.71
C GLY A 228 -23.42 -26.46 -9.81
N LYS A 229 -24.18 -27.39 -9.21
CA LYS A 229 -24.11 -28.80 -9.62
C LYS A 229 -24.66 -28.88 -11.05
N ILE A 230 -23.80 -29.24 -12.00
CA ILE A 230 -24.21 -29.72 -13.32
C ILE A 230 -24.70 -31.16 -13.16
#